data_AF-A0A4Q5X4B1-F1
#
_entry.id   AF-A0A4Q5X4B1-F1
#
_cell.length_a   1.000
_cell.length_b   1.000
_cell.length_c   1.000
_cell.angle_alpha   90.00
_cell.angle_beta   90.00
_cell.angle_gamma   90.00
#
_symmetry.space_group_name_H-M   'P 1'
#
loop_
_entity.id
_entity.type
_entity.pdbx_description
1 polymer ?
#
loop_
_entity_poly.entity_id
_entity_poly.type
_entity_poly.pdbx_seq_one_letter_code
_entity_poly.pdbx_strand_id
1 'polypeptide(L)'
;MFGAPVRLGGTYYRDADGDGYGSVDKLKLCSDTPPAGYVEKGGDCCDVADKAGSKVLPAMIHPGVLGYFASAADICGVGWDYDCSGGVQTNPP
;
A
#
# COMPACT_ATOMS: atom_id res chain seq x y z
N MET A 1 -23.25 28.08 15.02
CA MET A 1 -22.71 26.95 14.25
C MET A 1 -21.19 27.08 14.35
N PHE A 2 -20.54 26.44 15.32
CA PHE A 2 -19.11 26.67 15.60
C PHE A 2 -18.33 25.36 15.60
N GLY A 3 -17.29 25.33 14.76
CA GLY A 3 -16.12 24.45 14.89
C GLY A 3 -16.16 23.16 14.11
N ALA A 4 -15.91 23.20 12.79
CA ALA A 4 -15.28 22.05 12.16
C ALA A 4 -13.91 21.84 12.85
N PRO A 5 -13.51 20.62 13.23
CA PRO A 5 -12.24 20.40 13.89
C PRO A 5 -11.12 20.83 12.93
N VAL A 6 -10.20 21.69 13.42
CA VAL A 6 -8.96 21.97 12.71
C VAL A 6 -8.20 20.66 12.63
N ARG A 7 -8.20 20.03 11.46
CA ARG A 7 -7.26 18.96 11.17
C ARG A 7 -5.89 19.64 11.05
N LEU A 8 -5.01 19.34 12.01
CA LEU A 8 -3.69 19.97 12.13
C LEU A 8 -2.66 19.40 11.14
N GLY A 9 -3.14 18.70 10.11
CA GLY A 9 -2.34 17.97 9.15
C GLY A 9 -2.61 16.46 9.13
N GLY A 10 -2.46 15.87 7.95
CA GLY A 10 -2.58 14.44 7.70
C GLY A 10 -1.24 13.72 7.65
N THR A 11 -1.30 12.40 7.80
CA THR A 11 -0.23 11.49 7.41
C THR A 11 -0.65 10.80 6.12
N TYR A 12 0.19 10.88 5.10
CA TYR A 12 -0.06 10.35 3.78
C TYR A 12 1.08 9.43 3.35
N TYR A 13 0.80 8.56 2.40
CA TYR A 13 1.71 7.55 1.90
C TYR A 13 1.70 7.61 0.38
N ARG A 14 2.87 7.51 -0.26
CA ARG A 14 2.94 7.51 -1.72
C ARG A 14 2.24 6.26 -2.23
N ASP A 15 1.39 6.41 -3.23
CA ASP A 15 0.68 5.34 -3.96
C ASP A 15 1.20 5.34 -5.41
N ALA A 16 2.25 4.55 -5.65
CA ALA A 16 2.98 4.54 -6.90
C ALA A 16 2.46 3.51 -7.89
N ASP A 17 1.78 2.45 -7.46
CA ASP A 17 1.16 1.47 -8.35
C ASP A 17 -0.33 1.68 -8.59
N GLY A 18 -1.00 2.48 -7.75
CA GLY A 18 -2.33 3.05 -7.98
C GLY A 18 -3.49 2.25 -7.38
N ASP A 19 -3.24 1.44 -6.36
CA ASP A 19 -4.25 0.54 -5.77
C ASP A 19 -5.06 1.17 -4.62
N GLY A 20 -4.67 2.36 -4.16
CA GLY A 20 -5.30 3.10 -3.07
C GLY A 20 -4.72 2.81 -1.67
N TYR A 21 -3.68 1.98 -1.58
CA TYR A 21 -2.77 1.84 -0.47
C TYR A 21 -1.43 2.43 -0.86
N GLY A 22 -0.75 3.06 0.10
CA GLY A 22 0.55 3.64 -0.13
C GLY A 22 1.63 2.88 0.60
N SER A 23 2.86 3.13 0.16
CA SER A 23 4.10 2.62 0.77
C SER A 23 4.14 2.72 2.29
N VAL A 24 5.10 2.01 2.89
CA VAL A 24 5.42 2.10 4.32
C VAL A 24 5.97 3.47 4.75
N ASP A 25 6.41 4.29 3.79
CA ASP A 25 7.01 5.60 4.05
C ASP A 25 5.95 6.68 4.25
N LYS A 26 5.98 7.29 5.44
CA LYS A 26 5.01 8.32 5.83
C LYS A 26 5.48 9.73 5.47
N LEU A 27 4.59 10.51 4.87
CA LEU A 27 4.71 11.94 4.66
C LEU A 27 3.72 12.68 5.58
N LYS A 28 4.22 13.57 6.43
CA LYS A 28 3.37 14.43 7.29
C LYS A 28 3.27 15.81 6.68
N LEU A 29 2.04 16.29 6.47
CA LEU A 29 1.77 17.59 5.88
C LEU A 29 0.71 18.33 6.68
N CYS A 30 0.79 19.65 6.74
CA CYS A 30 -0.28 20.53 7.19
C CYS A 30 -1.35 20.68 6.09
N SER A 31 -1.89 19.56 5.62
CA SER A 31 -2.98 19.48 4.65
C SER A 31 -4.06 18.56 5.20
N ASP A 32 -5.31 18.83 4.83
CA ASP A 32 -6.47 18.00 5.19
C ASP A 32 -6.79 16.95 4.13
N THR A 33 -6.16 17.07 2.96
CA THR A 33 -6.32 16.15 1.83
C THR A 33 -4.97 15.64 1.34
N PRO A 34 -4.89 14.39 0.88
CA PRO A 34 -3.66 13.86 0.32
C PRO A 34 -3.25 14.63 -0.94
N PRO A 35 -1.95 14.96 -1.11
CA PRO A 35 -1.47 15.49 -2.38
C PRO A 35 -1.58 14.45 -3.49
N ALA A 36 -1.45 14.89 -4.74
CA ALA A 36 -1.49 13.98 -5.90
C ALA A 36 -0.40 12.90 -5.79
N GLY A 37 -0.80 11.63 -6.04
CA GLY A 37 0.08 10.46 -5.90
C GLY A 37 0.27 9.97 -4.47
N TYR A 38 -0.54 10.44 -3.52
CA TYR A 38 -0.53 9.97 -2.13
C TYR A 38 -1.93 9.59 -1.67
N VAL A 39 -2.00 8.73 -0.65
CA VAL A 39 -3.24 8.24 -0.03
C VAL A 39 -3.12 8.25 1.50
N GLU A 40 -4.25 8.13 2.20
CA GLU A 40 -4.29 8.09 3.68
C GLU A 40 -3.99 6.71 4.25
N LYS A 41 -4.17 5.63 3.46
CA LYS A 41 -3.92 4.26 3.87
C LYS A 41 -2.48 3.88 3.52
N GLY A 42 -1.68 3.53 4.52
CA GLY A 42 -0.32 3.03 4.29
C GLY A 42 -0.24 1.51 4.46
N GLY A 43 0.96 0.98 4.30
CA GLY A 43 1.28 -0.41 4.61
C GLY A 43 1.42 -1.32 3.39
N ASP A 44 1.38 -0.76 2.19
CA ASP A 44 1.76 -1.48 0.98
C ASP A 44 3.28 -1.76 1.00
N CYS A 45 3.61 -3.05 1.01
CA CYS A 45 4.96 -3.58 1.03
C CYS A 45 5.58 -3.70 -0.38
N CYS A 46 4.79 -3.45 -1.44
CA CYS A 46 5.15 -3.47 -2.85
C CYS A 46 4.53 -2.29 -3.64
N ASP A 47 4.69 -1.06 -3.16
CA ASP A 47 4.20 0.19 -3.78
C ASP A 47 4.89 0.59 -5.12
N VAL A 48 5.42 -0.34 -5.90
CA VAL A 48 6.16 -0.08 -7.13
C VAL A 48 5.96 -1.18 -8.16
N ALA A 49 6.28 -0.89 -9.42
CA ALA A 49 6.31 -1.91 -10.45
C ALA A 49 7.28 -3.06 -10.11
N ASP A 50 6.93 -4.27 -10.55
CA ASP A 50 7.76 -5.47 -10.41
C ASP A 50 9.07 -5.37 -11.23
N LYS A 51 9.92 -6.40 -11.15
CA LYS A 51 11.20 -6.43 -11.90
C LYS A 51 11.02 -6.39 -13.42
N ALA A 52 9.84 -6.74 -13.93
CA ALA A 52 9.48 -6.66 -15.34
C ALA A 52 8.82 -5.32 -15.72
N GLY A 53 8.60 -4.42 -14.76
CA GLY A 53 7.95 -3.12 -14.96
C GLY A 53 6.42 -3.17 -14.93
N SER A 54 5.81 -4.29 -14.53
CA SER A 54 4.36 -4.42 -14.38
C SER A 54 3.90 -3.97 -12.99
N LYS A 55 2.80 -3.23 -12.94
CA LYS A 55 2.11 -2.83 -11.69
C LYS A 55 0.96 -3.76 -11.32
N VAL A 56 0.61 -4.71 -12.18
CA VAL A 56 -0.63 -5.51 -12.04
C VAL A 56 -0.60 -6.40 -10.80
N LEU A 57 0.53 -7.05 -10.53
CA LEU A 57 0.67 -7.90 -9.34
C LEU A 57 1.06 -7.09 -8.09
N PRO A 58 1.96 -6.09 -8.16
CA PRO A 58 2.20 -5.15 -7.05
C PRO A 58 0.94 -4.54 -6.46
N ALA A 59 0.04 -4.03 -7.31
CA ALA A 59 -1.23 -3.39 -6.91
C ALA A 59 -2.24 -4.35 -6.25
N MET A 60 -1.88 -5.62 -6.03
CA MET A 60 -2.67 -6.59 -5.29
C MET A 60 -2.00 -6.97 -3.96
N ILE A 61 -0.86 -6.38 -3.62
CA ILE A 61 -0.06 -6.68 -2.44
C ILE A 61 -0.23 -5.53 -1.46
N HIS A 62 -1.19 -5.64 -0.56
CA HIS A 62 -1.48 -4.59 0.41
C HIS A 62 -2.23 -5.16 1.62
N PRO A 63 -2.36 -4.41 2.75
CA PRO A 63 -3.06 -4.88 3.92
C PRO A 63 -4.48 -5.38 3.67
N GLY A 64 -4.79 -6.59 4.17
CA GLY A 64 -6.12 -7.20 4.16
C GLY A 64 -6.46 -8.02 2.92
N VAL A 65 -5.48 -8.31 2.07
CA VAL A 65 -5.65 -9.23 0.92
C VAL A 65 -5.86 -10.66 1.41
N LEU A 66 -6.96 -11.28 1.00
CA LEU A 66 -7.28 -12.68 1.31
C LEU A 66 -6.90 -13.66 0.17
N GLY A 67 -6.39 -13.10 -0.94
CA GLY A 67 -6.07 -13.83 -2.16
C GLY A 67 -4.66 -14.40 -2.15
N TYR A 68 -4.49 -15.54 -2.81
CA TYR A 68 -3.20 -16.18 -3.04
C TYR A 68 -2.81 -16.01 -4.51
N PHE A 69 -1.56 -15.66 -4.77
CA PHE A 69 -0.99 -15.76 -6.11
C PHE A 69 -0.30 -17.11 -6.26
N ALA A 70 -0.54 -17.80 -7.38
CA ALA A 70 -0.02 -19.14 -7.64
C ALA A 70 1.51 -19.18 -7.88
N SER A 71 2.13 -18.02 -8.09
CA SER A 71 3.58 -17.88 -8.17
C SER A 71 4.12 -17.32 -6.87
N ALA A 72 5.21 -17.90 -6.35
CA ALA A 72 6.00 -17.30 -5.28
C ALA A 72 6.30 -15.86 -5.69
N ALA A 73 5.79 -14.88 -4.94
CA ALA A 73 6.22 -13.51 -5.20
C ALA A 73 7.71 -13.45 -4.85
N ASP A 74 8.54 -13.32 -5.88
CA ASP A 74 9.77 -12.53 -5.83
C ASP A 74 9.44 -11.09 -6.29
N ILE A 75 8.18 -10.70 -6.19
CA ILE A 75 7.65 -9.39 -6.55
C ILE A 75 8.05 -8.44 -5.43
N CYS A 76 8.74 -7.35 -5.74
CA CYS A 76 9.29 -6.40 -4.74
C CYS A 76 10.18 -7.03 -3.64
N GLY A 77 10.58 -8.30 -3.76
CA GLY A 77 11.23 -9.03 -2.68
C GLY A 77 10.32 -9.31 -1.48
N VAL A 78 9.00 -9.12 -1.62
CA VAL A 78 8.03 -9.65 -0.66
C VAL A 78 7.89 -11.13 -0.98
N GLY A 79 8.06 -12.01 0.01
CA GLY A 79 7.95 -13.46 -0.20
C GLY A 79 6.48 -13.87 -0.36
N TRP A 80 6.03 -14.85 0.41
CA TRP A 80 4.61 -15.26 0.39
C TRP A 80 3.70 -14.36 1.26
N ASP A 81 4.11 -13.13 1.57
CA ASP A 81 3.34 -12.17 2.38
C ASP A 81 2.60 -11.19 1.48
N TYR A 82 1.43 -11.60 1.01
CA TYR A 82 0.63 -10.82 0.05
C TYR A 82 -0.24 -9.74 0.72
N ASP A 83 -0.45 -9.85 2.02
CA ASP A 83 -1.26 -8.92 2.81
C ASP A 83 -0.41 -8.01 3.70
N CYS A 84 0.90 -8.02 3.50
CA CYS A 84 1.87 -7.21 4.24
C CYS A 84 1.70 -7.32 5.78
N SER A 85 1.27 -8.49 6.27
CA SER A 85 1.00 -8.72 7.69
C SER A 85 2.21 -9.26 8.46
N GLY A 86 3.28 -9.66 7.74
CA GLY A 86 4.40 -10.43 8.27
C GLY A 86 4.09 -11.93 8.41
N GLY A 87 2.89 -12.36 8.04
CA GLY A 87 2.51 -13.76 7.89
C GLY A 87 3.05 -14.33 6.58
N VAL A 88 3.11 -15.66 6.50
CA VAL A 88 3.45 -16.35 5.25
C VAL A 88 2.20 -17.04 4.75
N GLN A 89 1.68 -16.62 3.60
CA GLN A 89 0.51 -17.19 2.93
C GLN A 89 0.98 -18.40 2.12
N THR A 90 1.40 -19.45 2.83
CA THR A 90 1.79 -20.73 2.22
C THR A 90 0.55 -21.51 1.81
N ASN A 91 0.24 -21.46 0.52
CA ASN A 91 -0.66 -22.35 -0.23
C ASN A 91 -2.13 -21.90 -0.37
N PRO A 92 -2.65 -21.72 -1.60
CA PRO A 92 -4.09 -21.90 -1.86
C PRO A 92 -4.49 -23.37 -1.55
N PRO A 93 -5.76 -23.66 -1.23
CA PRO A 93 -6.21 -25.05 -1.06
C PRO A 93 -5.88 -25.95 -2.26
#